data_AF-H8IP49-F1
#
_entry.id   AF-H8IP49-F1
#
_cell.length_a   1.000
_cell.length_b   1.000
_cell.length_c   1.000
_cell.angle_alpha   90.00
_cell.angle_beta   90.00
_cell.angle_gamma   90.00
#
_symmetry.space_group_name_H-M   'P 1'
#
loop_
_entity.id
_entity.type
_entity.pdbx_description
1 polymer ?
#
loop_
_entity_poly.entity_id
_entity_poly.type
_entity_poly.pdbx_seq_one_letter_code
_entity_poly.pdbx_strand_id
1 'polypeptide(L)'
;MKRGIVSGSAALLTAAGLIAWAPPVSAGCQYGGGVLSKCDGPVQPDGTWQRCVAVTRLIPNGASSYLVPDGHCDVMGPDQRPSDLAFADPPSHID
;
A
#
# COMPACT_ATOMS: atom_id res chain seq x y z
N MET A 1 -9.44 -46.35 -8.94
CA MET A 1 -9.10 -45.62 -7.69
C MET A 1 -7.79 -44.80 -7.78
N LYS A 2 -6.74 -45.22 -8.51
CA LYS A 2 -5.45 -44.49 -8.56
C LYS A 2 -5.39 -43.27 -9.50
N ARG A 3 -6.27 -43.18 -10.51
CA ARG A 3 -6.26 -42.10 -11.53
C ARG A 3 -6.94 -40.79 -11.09
N GLY A 4 -7.88 -40.84 -10.15
CA GLY A 4 -8.59 -39.65 -9.65
C GLY A 4 -7.74 -38.76 -8.74
N ILE A 5 -6.82 -39.38 -7.98
CA ILE A 5 -5.93 -38.68 -7.05
C ILE A 5 -4.93 -37.81 -7.84
N VAL A 6 -4.38 -38.34 -8.94
CA VAL A 6 -3.41 -37.62 -9.78
C VAL A 6 -4.05 -36.39 -10.46
N SER A 7 -5.30 -36.51 -10.88
CA SER A 7 -6.05 -35.40 -11.50
C SER A 7 -6.36 -34.27 -10.50
N GLY A 8 -6.71 -34.62 -9.25
CA GLY A 8 -6.99 -33.63 -8.21
C GLY A 8 -5.74 -32.85 -7.82
N SER A 9 -4.59 -33.51 -7.71
CA SER A 9 -3.32 -32.87 -7.37
C SER A 9 -2.84 -31.89 -8.43
N ALA A 10 -3.01 -32.23 -9.72
CA ALA A 10 -2.59 -31.35 -10.81
C ALA A 10 -3.42 -30.05 -10.88
N ALA A 11 -4.74 -30.13 -10.64
CA ALA A 11 -5.62 -28.96 -10.64
C ALA A 11 -5.37 -28.03 -9.43
N LEU A 12 -5.03 -28.59 -8.27
CA LEU A 12 -4.67 -27.79 -7.09
C LEU A 12 -3.33 -27.07 -7.27
N LEU A 13 -2.35 -27.72 -7.92
CA LEU A 13 -1.04 -27.12 -8.19
C LEU A 13 -1.11 -25.97 -9.20
N THR A 14 -1.98 -26.05 -10.21
CA THR A 14 -2.17 -24.95 -11.17
C THR A 14 -2.91 -23.77 -10.54
N ALA A 15 -3.90 -24.00 -9.67
CA ALA A 15 -4.59 -22.94 -8.94
C ALA A 15 -3.67 -22.23 -7.92
N ALA A 16 -2.83 -22.97 -7.20
CA ALA A 16 -1.86 -22.40 -6.26
C ALA A 16 -0.76 -21.58 -6.95
N GLY A 17 -0.34 -21.99 -8.16
CA GLY A 17 0.67 -21.27 -8.93
C GLY A 17 0.24 -19.86 -9.37
N LEU A 18 -1.06 -19.62 -9.56
CA LEU A 18 -1.60 -18.33 -9.98
C LEU A 18 -1.63 -17.28 -8.86
N ILE A 19 -1.61 -17.70 -7.58
CA ILE A 19 -1.61 -16.78 -6.44
C ILE A 19 -0.19 -16.24 -6.16
N ALA A 20 0.86 -16.96 -6.61
CA ALA A 20 2.25 -16.61 -6.34
C ALA A 20 2.83 -15.53 -7.27
N TRP A 21 2.05 -15.09 -8.28
CA TRP A 21 2.51 -14.15 -9.30
C TRP A 21 1.60 -12.94 -9.44
N ALA A 22 1.06 -12.45 -8.32
CA ALA A 22 0.75 -11.03 -8.30
C ALA A 22 2.11 -10.33 -8.50
N PRO A 23 2.32 -9.56 -9.59
CA PRO A 23 3.49 -8.71 -9.66
C PRO A 23 3.55 -7.91 -8.36
N PRO A 24 4.74 -7.62 -7.79
CA PRO A 24 4.80 -6.63 -6.74
C PRO A 24 4.06 -5.43 -7.32
N VAL A 25 2.92 -5.08 -6.71
CA VAL A 25 2.17 -3.92 -7.17
C VAL A 25 3.23 -2.83 -7.23
N SER A 26 3.40 -2.20 -8.39
CA SER A 26 4.02 -0.88 -8.41
C SER A 26 3.04 -0.06 -7.57
N ALA A 27 3.20 -0.12 -6.25
CA ALA A 27 2.49 0.74 -5.32
C ALA A 27 3.05 2.07 -5.74
N GLY A 28 2.26 2.93 -6.37
CA GLY A 28 2.75 4.21 -6.81
C GLY A 28 3.22 4.96 -5.58
N CYS A 29 4.52 4.85 -5.36
CA CYS A 29 5.18 5.24 -4.14
C CYS A 29 6.10 6.39 -4.50
N GLN A 30 5.81 7.53 -3.91
CA GLN A 30 6.66 8.69 -3.97
C GLN A 30 7.47 8.78 -2.67
N TYR A 31 8.73 9.15 -2.81
CA TYR A 31 9.67 9.29 -1.70
C TYR A 31 10.25 10.71 -1.71
N GLY A 32 10.51 11.27 -0.52
CA GLY A 32 11.01 12.64 -0.36
C GLY A 32 9.88 13.66 -0.26
N GLY A 33 10.21 14.96 -0.38
CA GLY A 33 9.21 16.04 -0.31
C GLY A 33 8.61 16.29 1.08
N GLY A 34 9.32 15.92 2.16
CA GLY A 34 8.86 16.12 3.54
C GLY A 34 8.20 14.89 4.17
N VAL A 35 8.00 13.82 3.40
CA VAL A 35 7.57 12.50 3.87
C VAL A 35 8.68 11.47 3.65
N LEU A 36 8.71 10.41 4.45
CA LEU A 36 9.59 9.25 4.24
C LEU A 36 9.16 8.46 3.02
N SER A 37 7.87 8.13 2.98
CA SER A 37 7.24 7.45 1.85
C SER A 37 5.78 7.82 1.78
N LYS A 38 5.25 7.79 0.57
CA LYS A 38 3.83 7.96 0.31
C LYS A 38 3.42 7.05 -0.82
N CYS A 39 2.50 6.16 -0.55
CA CYS A 39 2.14 5.08 -1.46
C CYS A 39 0.64 4.96 -1.61
N ASP A 40 0.19 4.76 -2.83
CA ASP A 40 -1.21 4.47 -3.12
C ASP A 40 -1.41 2.97 -3.36
N GLY A 41 -2.47 2.45 -2.73
CA GLY A 41 -3.03 1.14 -3.00
C GLY A 41 -3.91 1.17 -4.25
N PRO A 42 -4.40 0.02 -4.73
CA PRO A 42 -5.17 -0.05 -5.97
C PRO A 42 -6.39 0.87 -5.93
N VAL A 43 -6.79 1.38 -7.09
CA VAL A 43 -8.07 2.09 -7.25
C VAL A 43 -9.23 1.10 -7.22
N GLN A 44 -10.24 1.37 -6.40
CA GLN A 44 -11.48 0.61 -6.26
C GLN A 44 -12.47 0.95 -7.39
N PRO A 45 -13.51 0.11 -7.61
CA PRO A 45 -14.51 0.36 -8.67
C PRO A 45 -15.30 1.67 -8.51
N ASP A 46 -15.36 2.20 -7.29
CA ASP A 46 -15.97 3.49 -6.97
C ASP A 46 -15.03 4.69 -7.20
N GLY A 47 -13.80 4.44 -7.67
CA GLY A 47 -12.79 5.46 -7.94
C GLY A 47 -12.00 5.91 -6.71
N THR A 48 -12.22 5.28 -5.55
CA THR A 48 -11.42 5.53 -4.35
C THR A 48 -10.12 4.72 -4.35
N TRP A 49 -9.13 5.13 -3.56
CA TRP A 49 -7.94 4.33 -3.30
C TRP A 49 -7.45 4.62 -1.88
N GLN A 50 -6.65 3.70 -1.33
CA GLN A 50 -6.03 3.94 -0.04
C GLN A 50 -4.67 4.59 -0.22
N ARG A 51 -4.41 5.73 0.42
CA ARG A 51 -3.09 6.34 0.47
C ARG A 51 -2.47 6.13 1.85
N CYS A 52 -1.22 5.68 1.89
CA CYS A 52 -0.44 5.52 3.10
C CYS A 52 0.78 6.45 3.08
N VAL A 53 0.94 7.26 4.13
CA VAL A 53 2.04 8.21 4.27
C VAL A 53 2.82 7.91 5.54
N ALA A 54 4.14 7.81 5.40
CA ALA A 54 5.07 7.73 6.50
C ALA A 54 5.81 9.07 6.65
N VAL A 55 5.82 9.63 7.84
CA VAL A 55 6.58 10.82 8.23
C VAL A 55 7.58 10.50 9.34
N THR A 56 8.51 11.40 9.60
CA THR A 56 9.36 11.31 10.78
C THR A 56 8.67 11.96 11.97
N ARG A 57 8.47 11.19 13.04
CA ARG A 57 8.01 11.72 14.34
C ARG A 57 9.21 11.86 15.27
N LEU A 58 9.37 13.04 15.85
CA LEU A 58 10.38 13.31 16.88
C LEU A 58 9.89 12.82 18.24
N ILE A 59 10.66 11.93 18.86
CA ILE A 59 10.38 11.42 20.21
C ILE A 59 11.40 12.03 21.18
N PRO A 60 10.96 12.80 22.19
CA PRO A 60 11.85 13.31 23.22
C PRO A 60 12.30 12.17 24.15
N ASN A 61 13.58 12.17 24.52
CA ASN A 61 14.17 11.20 25.43
C ASN A 61 15.21 11.89 26.34
N GLY A 62 14.80 12.22 27.56
CA GLY A 62 15.65 12.95 28.51
C GLY A 62 16.10 14.29 27.94
N ALA A 63 17.42 14.47 27.81
CA ALA A 63 18.05 15.67 27.25
C ALA A 63 18.30 15.60 25.73
N SER A 64 17.78 14.57 25.05
CA SER A 64 17.95 14.37 23.59
C SER A 64 16.62 13.99 22.94
N SER A 65 16.67 13.68 21.65
CA SER A 65 15.53 13.23 20.84
C SER A 65 15.99 12.29 19.73
N TYR A 66 15.10 11.39 19.30
CA TYR A 66 15.32 10.56 18.13
C TYR A 66 14.10 10.59 17.21
N LEU A 67 14.33 10.33 15.92
CA LEU A 67 13.27 10.27 14.92
C LEU A 67 12.83 8.82 14.73
N VAL A 68 11.53 8.59 14.69
CA VAL A 68 10.93 7.29 14.31
C VAL A 68 10.04 7.47 13.09
N PRO A 69 9.93 6.46 12.22
CA PRO A 69 8.89 6.43 11.20
C PRO A 69 7.52 6.34 11.87
N ASP A 70 6.60 7.20 11.47
CA ASP A 70 5.20 7.17 11.87
C ASP A 70 4.34 7.20 10.61
N GLY A 71 3.50 6.18 10.44
CA GLY A 71 2.72 5.99 9.24
C GLY A 71 1.22 5.98 9.52
N HIS A 72 0.44 6.55 8.61
CA HIS A 72 -1.01 6.40 8.60
C HIS A 72 -1.52 6.19 7.19
N CYS A 73 -2.69 5.55 7.07
CA CYS A 73 -3.36 5.32 5.81
C CYS A 73 -4.79 5.86 5.89
N ASP A 74 -5.25 6.48 4.82
CA ASP A 74 -6.62 6.97 4.69
C ASP A 74 -7.11 6.82 3.23
N VAL A 75 -8.41 6.96 3.03
CA VAL A 75 -9.06 6.84 1.72
C VAL A 75 -8.98 8.18 0.97
N MET A 76 -8.55 8.11 -0.27
CA MET A 76 -8.56 9.17 -1.25
C MET A 76 -9.59 8.88 -2.34
N GLY A 77 -10.11 9.91 -2.97
CA GLY A 77 -11.11 9.76 -4.03
C GLY A 77 -11.66 11.11 -4.49
N PRO A 78 -12.52 11.12 -5.52
CA PRO A 78 -13.11 12.35 -6.05
C PRO A 78 -13.88 13.17 -5.01
N ASP A 79 -14.53 12.48 -4.05
CA ASP A 79 -15.30 13.08 -2.97
C ASP A 79 -14.55 13.15 -1.63
N GLN A 80 -13.37 12.52 -1.50
CA GLN A 80 -12.51 12.65 -0.32
C GLN A 80 -11.43 13.70 -0.56
N ARG A 81 -11.47 14.77 0.25
CA ARG A 81 -10.43 15.81 0.25
C ARG A 81 -9.84 15.98 1.64
N PRO A 82 -8.85 15.19 2.02
CA PRO A 82 -8.11 15.40 3.25
C PRO A 82 -7.48 16.80 3.26
N SER A 83 -7.57 17.50 4.39
CA SER A 83 -7.01 18.85 4.54
C SER A 83 -5.49 18.87 4.69
N ASP A 84 -4.89 17.73 5.04
CA ASP A 84 -3.44 17.59 5.14
C ASP A 84 -2.82 17.48 3.75
N LEU A 85 -2.11 18.53 3.31
CA LEU A 85 -1.45 18.55 2.01
C LEU A 85 -0.28 17.58 1.92
N ALA A 86 0.44 17.30 3.02
CA ALA A 86 1.50 16.30 3.01
C ALA A 86 0.96 14.90 2.69
N PHE A 87 -0.31 14.68 3.03
CA PHE A 87 -1.07 13.50 2.64
C PHE A 87 -1.69 13.63 1.25
N ALA A 88 -2.44 14.71 1.00
CA ALA A 88 -3.30 14.85 -0.16
C ALA A 88 -2.59 15.21 -1.47
N ASP A 89 -1.36 15.77 -1.45
CA ASP A 89 -0.67 16.25 -2.67
C ASP A 89 0.40 15.27 -3.17
N PRO A 90 0.30 14.70 -4.39
CA PRO A 90 -0.64 15.04 -5.45
C PRO A 90 -2.06 14.50 -5.21
N PRO A 91 -3.10 15.23 -5.63
CA PRO A 91 -4.50 14.82 -5.42
C PRO A 91 -4.91 13.61 -6.28
N SER A 92 -4.14 13.30 -7.33
CA SER A 92 -4.34 12.11 -8.15
C SER A 92 -3.74 10.86 -7.49
N HIS A 93 -4.20 9.70 -7.94
CA HIS A 93 -3.54 8.42 -7.67
C HIS A 93 -2.09 8.47 -8.16
N ILE A 94 -1.19 7.86 -7.40
CA ILE A 94 0.20 7.65 -7.78
C ILE A 94 0.29 6.23 -8.35
N ASP A 95 0.93 6.09 -9.53
CA ASP A 95 1.13 4.81 -10.23
C ASP A 95 2.60 4.35 -10.21
#